data_AF-H7C5I3-F1
#
_entry.id   AF-H7C5I3-F1
#
_cell.length_a   1.000
_cell.length_b   1.000
_cell.length_c   1.000
_cell.angle_alpha   90.00
_cell.angle_beta   90.00
_cell.angle_gamma   90.00
#
_symmetry.space_group_name_H-M   'P 1'
#
loop_
_entity.id
_entity.type
_entity.pdbx_description
1 polymer ?
#
loop_
_entity_poly.entity_id
_entity_poly.type
_entity_poly.pdbx_seq_one_letter_code
_entity_poly.pdbx_strand_id
1 'polypeptide(L)'
;MTQPPPEKTPAKKHVRLQERRGSNVALMLDVRSLGAVEPICSVNTPREVTLHFLRTAGHPLTRWALQRQPPSPKQLEEEFLKIPSNFVSPEDLDIPGHASKDRYKTILPNPQSRVCLGRAQSQEDGDYINANYIRGYDGKEKVYIATQGPMPNTVSDFWEMVW
;
A
#
# COMPACT_ATOMS: atom_id res chain seq x y z
N MET A 1 -28.57 -40.31 -49.02
CA MET A 1 -27.47 -40.49 -48.06
C MET A 1 -27.16 -39.11 -47.49
N THR A 2 -27.67 -38.82 -46.30
CA THR A 2 -27.72 -37.48 -45.71
C THR A 2 -26.93 -37.53 -44.41
N GLN A 3 -25.80 -36.83 -44.35
CA GLN A 3 -24.94 -36.75 -43.17
C GLN A 3 -25.64 -36.00 -42.02
N PRO A 4 -25.44 -36.40 -40.75
CA PRO A 4 -25.94 -35.65 -39.60
C PRO A 4 -25.09 -34.39 -39.33
N PRO A 5 -25.67 -33.35 -38.70
CA PRO A 5 -24.98 -32.09 -38.41
C PRO A 5 -23.97 -32.23 -37.25
N PRO A 6 -22.98 -31.32 -37.14
CA PRO A 6 -21.92 -31.40 -36.15
C PRO A 6 -22.41 -31.12 -34.72
N GLU A 7 -21.83 -31.85 -33.76
CA GLU A 7 -22.11 -31.74 -32.33
C GLU A 7 -21.72 -30.36 -31.77
N LYS A 8 -22.65 -29.73 -31.04
CA LYS A 8 -22.42 -28.46 -30.34
C LYS A 8 -21.60 -28.72 -29.07
N THR A 9 -20.46 -28.07 -28.96
CA THR A 9 -19.62 -28.03 -27.75
C THR A 9 -20.40 -27.41 -26.58
N PRO A 10 -20.35 -27.95 -25.35
CA PRO A 10 -21.10 -27.38 -24.23
C PRO A 10 -20.47 -26.07 -23.77
N ALA A 11 -21.31 -25.03 -23.61
CA ALA A 11 -20.94 -23.75 -23.05
C ALA A 11 -20.39 -23.92 -21.62
N LYS A 12 -19.21 -23.36 -21.35
CA LYS A 12 -18.64 -23.29 -20.00
C LYS A 12 -19.55 -22.43 -19.13
N LYS A 13 -20.22 -23.05 -18.15
CA LYS A 13 -21.05 -22.36 -17.16
C LYS A 13 -20.15 -21.49 -16.29
N HIS A 14 -20.45 -20.19 -16.22
CA HIS A 14 -19.89 -19.29 -15.22
C HIS A 14 -20.21 -19.83 -13.83
N VAL A 15 -19.19 -19.99 -12.98
CA VAL A 15 -19.37 -20.28 -11.55
C VAL A 15 -20.01 -19.04 -10.93
N ARG A 16 -21.34 -19.04 -10.83
CA ARG A 16 -22.06 -18.10 -9.98
C ARG A 16 -21.63 -18.38 -8.54
N LEU A 17 -21.27 -17.32 -7.83
CA LEU A 17 -20.89 -17.32 -6.42
C LEU A 17 -22.10 -17.65 -5.53
N GLN A 18 -22.71 -18.83 -5.68
CA GLN A 18 -23.92 -19.17 -4.93
C GLN A 18 -24.18 -20.67 -4.86
N GLU A 19 -23.15 -21.46 -4.56
CA GLU A 19 -23.34 -22.82 -4.02
C GLU A 19 -22.41 -23.05 -2.84
N ARG A 20 -22.67 -22.34 -1.73
CA ARG A 20 -22.27 -22.79 -0.40
C ARG A 20 -23.50 -23.38 0.28
N ARG A 21 -23.66 -24.71 0.17
CA ARG A 21 -24.50 -25.45 1.11
C ARG A 21 -23.86 -25.37 2.50
N GLY A 22 -24.66 -24.99 3.50
CA GLY A 22 -24.42 -25.36 4.89
C GLY A 22 -23.96 -24.27 5.84
N SER A 23 -24.69 -23.15 5.95
CA SER A 23 -24.81 -22.39 7.20
C SER A 23 -26.07 -21.55 7.17
N ASN A 24 -27.18 -22.08 7.69
CA ASN A 24 -28.40 -21.32 7.96
C ASN A 24 -28.28 -20.56 9.31
N VAL A 25 -27.09 -20.07 9.65
CA VAL A 25 -26.93 -19.20 10.81
C VAL A 25 -27.41 -17.82 10.37
N ALA A 26 -28.70 -17.57 10.54
CA ALA A 26 -29.19 -16.21 10.59
C ALA A 26 -28.46 -15.53 11.75
N LEU A 27 -27.61 -14.55 11.44
CA LEU A 27 -27.03 -13.67 12.44
C LEU A 27 -28.15 -12.77 12.99
N MET A 28 -28.94 -13.30 13.93
CA MET A 28 -29.84 -12.48 14.72
C MET A 28 -29.00 -11.73 15.75
N LEU A 29 -28.86 -10.42 15.54
CA LEU A 29 -28.34 -9.51 16.55
C LEU A 29 -29.39 -9.38 17.65
N ASP A 30 -29.12 -9.97 18.81
CA ASP A 30 -29.95 -9.80 20.00
C ASP A 30 -29.72 -8.40 20.59
N VAL A 31 -30.68 -7.52 20.38
CA VAL A 31 -30.68 -6.12 20.86
C VAL A 31 -31.22 -5.98 22.29
N ARG A 32 -31.60 -7.08 22.96
CA ARG A 32 -32.17 -7.04 24.32
C ARG A 32 -31.14 -6.70 25.42
N SER A 33 -29.86 -6.72 25.09
CA SER A 33 -28.75 -6.41 26.02
C SER A 33 -28.21 -4.98 25.90
N LEU A 34 -28.86 -4.09 25.13
CA LEU A 34 -28.44 -2.69 24.97
C LEU A 34 -28.49 -1.84 26.26
N GLY A 35 -28.94 -2.40 27.38
CA GLY A 35 -28.98 -1.73 28.68
C GLY A 35 -27.62 -1.65 29.41
N ALA A 36 -26.62 -2.40 28.97
CA ALA A 36 -25.24 -2.29 29.44
C ALA A 36 -24.35 -2.00 28.23
N VAL A 37 -24.36 -0.74 27.79
CA VAL A 37 -23.43 -0.28 26.75
C VAL A 37 -22.05 -0.25 27.40
N GLU A 38 -21.27 -1.31 27.24
CA GLU A 38 -19.81 -1.22 27.38
C GLU A 38 -19.38 0.02 26.59
N PRO A 39 -18.65 0.98 27.20
CA PRO A 39 -18.20 2.15 26.48
C PRO A 39 -17.47 1.67 25.23
N ILE A 40 -17.82 2.23 24.07
CA ILE A 40 -17.25 1.84 22.79
C ILE A 40 -15.73 1.92 22.92
N CYS A 41 -15.10 0.77 23.10
CA CYS A 41 -13.65 0.68 23.16
C CYS A 41 -13.18 1.06 21.76
N SER A 42 -12.47 2.18 21.64
CA SER A 42 -11.90 2.61 20.37
C SER A 42 -10.89 1.55 19.91
N VAL A 43 -11.34 0.61 19.08
CA VAL A 43 -10.46 -0.39 18.49
C VAL A 43 -9.69 0.31 17.39
N ASN A 44 -8.40 0.54 17.61
CA ASN A 44 -7.55 1.11 16.57
C ASN A 44 -7.32 0.07 15.47
N THR A 45 -7.46 0.47 14.21
CA THR A 45 -7.13 -0.40 13.08
C THR A 45 -5.62 -0.68 13.04
N PRO A 46 -5.15 -1.80 12.44
CA PRO A 46 -3.72 -2.05 12.27
C PRO A 46 -2.97 -0.90 11.58
N ARG A 47 -3.65 -0.21 10.66
CA ARG A 47 -3.12 0.98 9.98
C ARG A 47 -3.01 2.18 10.93
N GLU A 48 -3.99 2.40 11.80
CA GLU A 48 -3.93 3.45 12.82
C GLU A 48 -2.82 3.21 13.84
N VAL A 49 -2.63 1.96 14.28
CA VAL A 49 -1.52 1.58 15.17
C VAL A 49 -0.17 1.87 14.50
N THR A 50 -0.02 1.50 13.24
CA THR A 50 1.18 1.79 12.43
C THR A 50 1.44 3.30 12.34
N LEU A 51 0.43 4.07 11.95
CA LEU A 51 0.56 5.52 11.81
C LEU A 51 0.82 6.21 13.15
N HIS A 52 0.24 5.70 14.23
CA HIS A 52 0.50 6.22 15.57
C HIS A 52 1.98 6.03 15.93
N PHE A 53 2.52 4.82 15.80
CA PHE A 53 3.94 4.54 16.09
C PHE A 53 4.86 5.46 15.27
N LEU A 54 4.65 5.57 13.96
CA LEU A 54 5.49 6.40 13.08
C LEU A 54 5.44 7.89 13.39
N ARG A 55 4.36 8.36 14.04
CA ARG A 55 4.19 9.77 14.42
C ARG A 55 4.73 10.10 15.80
N THR A 56 4.87 9.12 16.69
CA THR A 56 5.18 9.34 18.11
C THR A 56 6.50 8.73 18.57
N ALA A 57 7.01 7.70 17.88
CA ALA A 57 8.28 7.07 18.23
C ALA A 57 9.46 8.04 18.06
N GLY A 58 10.42 7.97 18.98
CA GLY A 58 11.66 8.74 18.91
C GLY A 58 12.67 8.28 19.96
N HIS A 59 13.96 8.33 19.60
CA HIS A 59 15.07 8.05 20.49
C HIS A 59 16.17 9.11 20.29
N PRO A 60 16.01 10.34 20.83
CA PRO A 60 16.98 11.41 20.64
C PRO A 60 18.32 11.06 21.28
N LEU A 61 19.39 11.10 20.49
CA LEU A 61 20.76 10.90 20.97
C LEU A 61 21.50 12.24 21.01
N THR A 62 22.04 12.58 22.17
CA THR A 62 22.97 13.72 22.26
C THR A 62 24.23 13.40 21.46
N ARG A 63 24.93 14.43 20.97
CA ARG A 63 26.22 14.26 20.28
C ARG A 63 27.19 13.41 21.09
N TRP A 64 27.25 13.63 22.39
CA TRP A 64 28.13 12.87 23.28
C TRP A 64 27.73 11.40 23.34
N ALA A 65 26.44 11.10 23.54
CA ALA A 65 25.95 9.73 23.61
C ALA A 65 26.22 8.99 22.29
N LEU A 66 25.91 9.60 21.14
CA LEU A 66 26.16 9.01 19.83
C LEU A 66 27.63 8.66 19.60
N GLN A 67 28.57 9.49 20.11
CA GLN A 67 30.01 9.29 19.93
C GLN A 67 30.66 8.35 20.95
N ARG A 68 30.18 8.36 22.20
CA ARG A 68 30.88 7.74 23.33
C ARG A 68 30.14 6.52 23.89
N GLN A 69 28.82 6.51 23.77
CA GLN A 69 27.97 5.47 24.34
C GLN A 69 26.74 5.25 23.44
N PRO A 70 26.92 4.81 22.18
CA PRO A 70 25.80 4.49 21.33
C PRO A 70 25.07 3.24 21.89
N PRO A 71 23.79 3.05 21.55
CA PRO A 71 23.11 1.78 21.82
C PRO A 71 23.90 0.61 21.22
N SER A 72 23.91 -0.52 21.91
CA SER A 72 24.59 -1.72 21.42
C SER A 72 23.95 -2.23 20.12
N PRO A 73 24.67 -2.98 19.27
CA PRO A 73 24.12 -3.53 18.03
C PRO A 73 22.81 -4.30 18.23
N LYS A 74 22.71 -5.08 19.31
CA LYS A 74 21.48 -5.82 19.67
C LYS A 74 20.31 -4.89 19.98
N GLN A 75 20.56 -3.81 20.73
CA GLN A 75 19.51 -2.82 21.03
C GLN A 75 19.03 -2.10 19.76
N LEU A 76 19.95 -1.76 18.84
CA LEU A 76 19.60 -1.14 17.56
C LEU A 76 18.79 -2.11 16.67
N GLU A 77 19.15 -3.39 16.64
CA GLU A 77 18.39 -4.41 15.92
C GLU A 77 16.97 -4.57 16.48
N GLU A 78 16.83 -4.67 17.80
CA GLU A 78 15.53 -4.74 18.47
C GLU A 78 14.69 -3.47 18.25
N GLU A 79 15.33 -2.29 18.20
CA GLU A 79 14.65 -1.02 17.89
C GLU A 79 14.19 -0.97 16.42
N PHE A 80 15.06 -1.35 15.49
CA PHE A 80 14.77 -1.38 14.05
C PHE A 80 13.60 -2.33 13.73
N LEU A 81 13.57 -3.52 14.32
CA LEU A 81 12.51 -4.50 14.11
C LEU A 81 11.13 -4.05 14.61
N LYS A 82 11.06 -3.01 15.46
CA LYS A 82 9.79 -2.41 15.90
C LYS A 82 9.23 -1.41 14.90
N ILE A 83 10.05 -0.90 13.97
CA ILE A 83 9.62 0.10 13.00
C ILE A 83 8.72 -0.58 11.95
N PRO A 84 7.44 -0.19 11.82
CA PRO A 84 6.55 -0.80 10.84
C PRO A 84 6.95 -0.35 9.41
N SER A 85 6.94 -1.28 8.45
CA SER A 85 7.39 -1.01 7.09
C SER A 85 6.57 0.03 6.32
N ASN A 86 5.29 0.23 6.71
CA ASN A 86 4.34 1.13 6.04
C ASN A 86 4.20 0.88 4.52
N PHE A 87 4.40 -0.37 4.09
CA PHE A 87 4.16 -0.79 2.71
C PHE A 87 2.69 -0.67 2.37
N VAL A 88 2.43 -0.33 1.11
CA VAL A 88 1.10 -0.27 0.53
C VAL A 88 0.84 -1.58 -0.17
N SER A 89 -0.35 -2.14 0.04
CA SER A 89 -0.75 -3.34 -0.69
C SER A 89 -1.20 -2.95 -2.10
N PRO A 90 -1.05 -3.82 -3.12
CA PRO A 90 -1.51 -3.51 -4.47
C PRO A 90 -3.00 -3.12 -4.54
N GLU A 91 -3.81 -3.64 -3.61
CA GLU A 91 -5.25 -3.35 -3.52
C GLU A 91 -5.54 -1.90 -3.06
N ASP A 92 -4.61 -1.28 -2.36
CA ASP A 92 -4.71 0.11 -1.90
C ASP A 92 -4.29 1.12 -3.00
N LEU A 93 -3.78 0.64 -4.15
CA LEU A 93 -3.31 1.45 -5.27
C LEU A 93 -4.16 1.21 -6.52
N ASP A 94 -5.26 1.97 -6.63
CA ASP A 94 -6.18 1.90 -7.78
C ASP A 94 -5.67 2.72 -8.98
N ILE A 95 -4.57 2.26 -9.59
CA ILE A 95 -3.95 2.89 -10.77
C ILE A 95 -3.76 1.83 -11.87
N PRO A 96 -4.67 1.77 -12.87
CA PRO A 96 -4.58 0.77 -13.93
C PRO A 96 -3.20 0.76 -14.63
N GLY A 97 -2.60 -0.42 -14.76
CA GLY A 97 -1.33 -0.60 -15.48
C GLY A 97 -0.06 -0.20 -14.70
N HIS A 98 -0.17 0.28 -13.45
CA HIS A 98 0.97 0.71 -12.63
C HIS A 98 2.05 -0.39 -12.51
N ALA A 99 1.63 -1.65 -12.42
CA ALA A 99 2.52 -2.79 -12.24
C ALA A 99 3.55 -2.96 -13.37
N SER A 100 3.31 -2.42 -14.56
CA SER A 100 4.29 -2.43 -15.66
C SER A 100 5.40 -1.37 -15.49
N LYS A 101 5.15 -0.36 -14.66
CA LYS A 101 6.06 0.73 -14.32
C LYS A 101 6.76 0.52 -12.96
N ASP A 102 6.48 -0.58 -12.26
CA ASP A 102 7.13 -0.96 -11.01
C ASP A 102 8.25 -1.97 -11.21
N ARG A 103 9.45 -1.67 -10.70
CA ARG A 103 10.58 -2.61 -10.71
C ARG A 103 10.34 -3.78 -9.77
N TYR A 104 9.67 -3.53 -8.64
CA TYR A 104 9.32 -4.52 -7.64
C TYR A 104 7.85 -4.40 -7.27
N LYS A 105 7.08 -5.49 -7.44
CA LYS A 105 5.62 -5.52 -7.27
C LYS A 105 5.14 -5.19 -5.84
N THR A 106 6.02 -5.33 -4.85
CA THR A 106 5.71 -5.13 -3.43
C THR A 106 6.29 -3.82 -2.88
N ILE A 107 7.00 -3.05 -3.70
CA ILE A 107 7.56 -1.75 -3.31
C ILE A 107 6.82 -0.70 -4.13
N LEU A 108 5.69 -0.25 -3.58
CA LEU A 108 4.76 0.66 -4.24
C LEU A 108 4.81 2.04 -3.57
N PRO A 109 4.54 3.13 -4.31
CA PRO A 109 4.54 4.46 -3.74
C PRO A 109 3.32 4.66 -2.82
N ASN A 110 3.53 5.24 -1.63
CA ASN A 110 2.41 5.57 -0.74
C ASN A 110 1.47 6.60 -1.42
N PRO A 111 0.16 6.33 -1.58
CA PRO A 111 -0.75 7.21 -2.34
C PRO A 111 -0.79 8.65 -1.84
N GLN A 112 -0.60 8.87 -0.53
CA GLN A 112 -0.69 10.19 0.10
C GLN A 112 0.46 11.12 -0.27
N SER A 113 1.60 10.57 -0.71
CA SER A 113 2.79 11.35 -1.06
C SER A 113 3.35 11.00 -2.42
N ARG A 114 2.63 10.21 -3.24
CA ARG A 114 3.09 9.83 -4.57
C ARG A 114 3.31 11.06 -5.44
N VAL A 115 4.29 10.98 -6.33
CA VAL A 115 4.45 11.97 -7.40
C VAL A 115 3.46 11.63 -8.50
N CYS A 116 2.71 12.64 -8.96
CA CYS A 116 1.80 12.52 -10.10
C CYS A 116 2.40 13.30 -11.27
N LEU A 117 2.63 12.65 -12.41
CA LEU A 117 3.14 13.30 -13.61
C LEU A 117 2.06 14.21 -14.22
N GLY A 118 2.42 15.46 -14.47
CA GLY A 118 1.57 16.42 -15.16
C GLY A 118 1.90 16.40 -16.64
N ARG A 119 1.10 15.70 -17.45
CA ARG A 119 1.35 15.53 -18.88
C ARG A 119 1.35 16.85 -19.62
N ALA A 120 2.52 17.48 -19.73
CA ALA A 120 2.70 18.62 -20.60
C ALA A 120 2.81 18.19 -22.07
N GLN A 121 3.34 16.99 -22.36
CA GLN A 121 3.77 16.61 -23.72
C GLN A 121 3.73 15.11 -24.10
N SER A 122 3.34 14.18 -23.22
CA SER A 122 3.47 12.73 -23.50
C SER A 122 2.17 12.04 -23.97
N GLN A 123 2.34 11.11 -24.92
CA GLN A 123 1.29 10.36 -25.63
C GLN A 123 0.79 9.12 -24.86
N GLU A 124 1.46 8.75 -23.76
CA GLU A 124 1.07 7.60 -22.92
C GLU A 124 0.00 7.98 -21.90
N ASP A 125 -0.96 7.07 -21.71
CA ASP A 125 -2.03 7.25 -20.73
C ASP A 125 -1.61 6.88 -19.29
N GLY A 126 -1.15 7.84 -18.49
CA GLY A 126 -1.13 7.77 -17.01
C GLY A 126 -0.56 9.02 -16.33
N ASP A 127 -0.66 9.12 -15.00
CA ASP A 127 0.06 10.10 -14.17
C ASP A 127 1.12 9.40 -13.29
N TYR A 128 1.40 8.13 -13.57
CA TYR A 128 2.07 7.23 -12.65
C TYR A 128 3.59 7.19 -12.87
N ILE A 129 4.31 7.41 -11.77
CA ILE A 129 5.69 7.01 -11.58
C ILE A 129 5.84 6.45 -10.17
N ASN A 130 6.65 5.41 -9.98
CA ASN A 130 6.96 4.88 -8.65
C ASN A 130 7.94 5.84 -7.93
N ALA A 131 7.37 6.88 -7.33
CA ALA A 131 8.09 7.91 -6.61
C ALA A 131 7.21 8.55 -5.52
N ASN A 132 7.85 9.04 -4.45
CA ASN A 132 7.20 9.78 -3.37
C ASN A 132 7.95 11.08 -3.06
N TYR A 133 7.20 12.12 -2.73
CA TYR A 133 7.74 13.30 -2.05
C TYR A 133 8.15 12.94 -0.62
N ILE A 134 9.37 13.34 -0.24
CA ILE A 134 9.94 13.09 1.08
C ILE A 134 10.20 14.43 1.77
N ARG A 135 9.75 14.52 3.02
CA ARG A 135 9.99 15.68 3.88
C ARG A 135 11.46 15.74 4.30
N GLY A 136 11.99 16.96 4.45
CA GLY A 136 13.34 17.20 4.91
C GLY A 136 13.44 17.47 6.41
N TYR A 137 14.52 18.16 6.78
CA TYR A 137 14.72 18.65 8.15
C TYR A 137 13.52 19.47 8.62
N ASP A 138 13.14 19.28 9.88
CA ASP A 138 12.00 19.93 10.54
C ASP A 138 10.66 19.78 9.79
N GLY A 139 10.50 18.68 9.04
CA GLY A 139 9.27 18.39 8.32
C GLY A 139 9.02 19.27 7.09
N LYS A 140 10.04 20.01 6.60
CA LYS A 140 9.90 20.81 5.38
C LYS A 140 9.41 19.95 4.23
N GLU A 141 8.28 20.32 3.65
CA GLU A 141 7.60 19.56 2.61
C GLU A 141 8.42 19.51 1.31
N LYS A 142 8.32 18.37 0.60
CA LYS A 142 8.85 18.16 -0.76
C LYS A 142 10.32 18.56 -0.96
N VAL A 143 11.18 18.32 0.03
CA VAL A 143 12.62 18.61 -0.08
C VAL A 143 13.31 17.61 -1.00
N TYR A 144 12.85 16.36 -0.98
CA TYR A 144 13.38 15.30 -1.83
C TYR A 144 12.26 14.55 -2.54
N ILE A 145 12.65 13.83 -3.59
CA ILE A 145 11.85 12.76 -4.20
C ILE A 145 12.65 11.47 -4.04
N ALA A 146 12.03 10.44 -3.45
CA ALA A 146 12.56 9.08 -3.50
C ALA A 146 11.87 8.33 -4.62
N THR A 147 12.63 7.69 -5.50
CA THR A 147 12.11 6.91 -6.63
C THR A 147 12.98 5.68 -6.88
N GLN A 148 12.42 4.67 -7.54
CA GLN A 148 13.18 3.53 -8.01
C GLN A 148 14.19 3.94 -9.10
N GLY A 149 15.22 3.11 -9.31
CA GLY A 149 16.06 3.24 -10.52
C GLY A 149 15.21 3.08 -11.78
N PRO A 150 15.24 4.01 -12.75
CA PRO A 150 14.40 3.95 -13.96
C PRO A 150 14.56 2.63 -14.72
N MET A 151 13.44 2.09 -15.20
CA MET A 151 13.41 0.96 -16.13
C MET A 151 13.40 1.49 -17.57
N PRO A 152 13.73 0.68 -18.59
CA PRO A 152 13.71 1.13 -19.99
C PRO A 152 12.40 1.80 -20.41
N ASN A 153 11.26 1.32 -19.90
CA ASN A 153 9.92 1.84 -20.19
C ASN A 153 9.49 2.99 -19.26
N THR A 154 10.30 3.43 -18.30
CA THR A 154 9.99 4.55 -17.39
C THR A 154 11.06 5.65 -17.43
N VAL A 155 11.95 5.65 -18.43
CA VAL A 155 12.97 6.69 -18.60
C VAL A 155 12.32 8.04 -18.92
N SER A 156 11.34 8.05 -19.82
CA SER A 156 10.59 9.26 -20.18
C SER A 156 9.82 9.80 -18.97
N ASP A 157 9.14 8.93 -18.23
CA ASP A 157 8.43 9.28 -16.98
C ASP A 157 9.36 9.95 -15.97
N PHE A 158 10.59 9.42 -15.81
CA PHE A 158 11.59 9.99 -14.90
C PHE A 158 12.01 11.40 -15.32
N TRP A 159 12.25 11.63 -16.62
CA TRP A 159 12.62 12.96 -17.10
C TRP A 159 11.44 13.94 -17.07
N GLU A 160 10.22 13.47 -17.28
CA GLU A 160 9.00 14.27 -17.08
C GLU A 160 8.85 14.70 -15.61
N MET A 161 9.22 13.84 -14.66
CA MET A 161 9.25 14.20 -13.23
C MET A 161 10.32 15.24 -12.88
N VAL A 162 11.46 15.25 -13.60
CA VAL A 162 12.58 16.16 -13.33
C VAL A 162 12.34 17.57 -13.89
N TRP A 163 11.59 17.67 -14.99
CA TRP A 163 11.37 18.89 -15.75
C TRP A 163 10.34 19.82 -15.09
#